data_AF-A0A1A9HXH6-F1
#
_entry.id   AF-A0A1A9HXH6-F1
#
_cell.length_a   1.000
_cell.length_b   1.000
_cell.length_c   1.000
_cell.angle_alpha   90.00
_cell.angle_beta   90.00
_cell.angle_gamma   90.00
#
_symmetry.space_group_name_H-M   'P 1'
#
loop_
_entity.id
_entity.type
_entity.pdbx_description
1 polymer ?
#
loop_
_entity_poly.entity_id
_entity_poly.type
_entity_poly.pdbx_seq_one_letter_code
_entity_poly.pdbx_strand_id
1 'polypeptide(L)'
;MNWKDDLLKAREEYYLEHYAAARDFGVPTKRYSDRTANGLTNCIMDFLKYHGHYANRINTTGQMRKINGKMTWTKGSTRKGTADIDAIINGTPVKIEVKIGRDRMS
;
A
#
# COMPACT_ATOMS: atom_id res chain seq x y z
N MET A 1 -17.85 -6.82 13.74
CA MET A 1 -16.54 -6.14 13.67
C MET A 1 -16.30 -5.78 12.22
N ASN A 2 -16.19 -4.49 11.93
CA ASN A 2 -16.05 -3.94 10.58
C ASN A 2 -14.59 -3.54 10.40
N TRP A 3 -13.85 -4.25 9.55
CA TRP A 3 -12.41 -4.05 9.37
C TRP A 3 -12.04 -2.60 9.01
N LYS A 4 -12.95 -1.84 8.36
CA LYS A 4 -12.72 -0.43 8.03
C LYS A 4 -12.62 0.43 9.28
N ASP A 5 -13.49 0.17 10.25
CA ASP A 5 -13.51 0.91 11.51
C ASP A 5 -12.29 0.53 12.35
N ASP A 6 -11.91 -0.75 12.36
CA ASP A 6 -10.69 -1.21 13.04
C ASP A 6 -9.42 -0.57 12.43
N LEU A 7 -9.34 -0.49 11.10
CA LEU A 7 -8.23 0.16 10.41
C LEU A 7 -8.20 1.68 10.66
N LEU A 8 -9.36 2.33 10.70
CA LEU A 8 -9.46 3.76 11.04
C LEU A 8 -9.02 4.03 12.48
N LYS A 9 -9.40 3.14 13.42
CA LYS A 9 -8.97 3.22 14.81
C LYS A 9 -7.46 3.02 14.96
N ALA A 10 -6.90 1.96 14.36
CA ALA A 10 -5.45 1.72 14.37
C ALA A 10 -4.67 2.90 13.76
N ARG A 11 -5.22 3.50 12.70
CA ARG A 11 -4.68 4.73 12.12
C ARG A 11 -4.68 5.89 13.09
N GLU A 12 -5.81 6.12 13.77
CA GLU A 12 -5.93 7.21 14.74
C GLU A 12 -4.90 7.07 15.86
N GLU A 13 -4.83 5.88 16.47
CA GLU A 13 -3.86 5.54 17.51
C GLU A 13 -2.42 5.77 17.03
N TYR A 14 -2.06 5.23 15.86
CA TYR A 14 -0.73 5.43 15.27
C TYR A 14 -0.39 6.92 15.10
N TYR A 15 -1.31 7.73 14.58
CA TYR A 15 -1.04 9.14 14.35
C TYR A 15 -0.90 9.93 15.66
N LEU A 16 -1.76 9.67 16.64
CA LEU A 16 -1.71 10.33 17.95
C LEU A 16 -0.43 9.99 18.71
N GLU A 17 0.10 8.78 18.55
CA GLU A 17 1.37 8.37 19.12
C GLU A 17 2.56 9.07 18.42
N HIS A 18 2.58 9.04 17.08
CA HIS A 18 3.78 9.41 16.30
C HIS A 18 3.87 10.90 15.91
N TYR A 19 2.77 11.65 15.92
CA TYR A 19 2.75 13.03 15.43
C TYR A 19 2.11 13.98 16.44
N ALA A 20 2.87 14.97 16.93
CA ALA A 20 2.35 15.99 17.84
C ALA A 20 1.18 16.78 17.24
N ALA A 21 1.28 17.17 15.97
CA ALA A 21 0.21 17.88 15.27
C ALA A 21 -1.12 17.10 15.23
N ALA A 22 -1.10 15.77 15.28
CA ALA A 22 -2.32 14.98 15.32
C ALA A 22 -3.05 15.12 16.67
N ARG A 23 -2.32 15.39 17.76
CA ARG A 23 -2.90 15.64 19.09
C ARG A 23 -3.50 17.04 19.18
N ASP A 24 -2.88 18.03 18.53
CA ASP A 24 -3.32 19.42 18.58
C ASP A 24 -4.45 19.73 17.58
N PHE A 25 -4.41 19.14 16.39
CA PHE A 25 -5.31 19.47 15.28
C PHE A 25 -6.16 18.29 14.79
N GLY A 26 -6.01 17.13 15.41
CA GLY A 26 -6.70 15.90 15.04
C GLY A 26 -6.00 15.12 13.92
N VAL A 27 -6.46 13.89 13.72
CA VAL A 27 -5.93 12.99 12.69
C VAL A 27 -6.60 13.31 11.34
N PRO A 28 -5.85 13.54 10.24
CA PRO A 28 -6.45 13.83 8.93
C PRO A 28 -7.44 12.76 8.51
N THR A 29 -8.54 13.06 7.81
CA THR A 29 -9.46 11.99 7.38
C THR A 29 -8.89 11.16 6.23
N LYS A 30 -9.08 9.83 6.27
CA LYS A 30 -8.75 8.93 5.15
C LYS A 30 -9.92 7.99 4.88
N ARG A 31 -10.24 7.76 3.61
CA ARG A 31 -11.29 6.81 3.20
C ARG A 31 -10.64 5.55 2.64
N TYR A 32 -11.05 4.40 3.16
CA TYR A 32 -10.62 3.10 2.66
C TYR A 32 -11.63 2.50 1.70
N SER A 33 -11.13 1.94 0.61
CA SER A 33 -11.92 1.21 -0.39
C SER A 33 -11.17 -0.05 -0.76
N ASP A 34 -11.87 -1.16 -0.66
CA ASP A 34 -11.45 -2.52 -1.01
C ASP A 34 -12.04 -2.96 -2.36
N ARG A 35 -12.68 -2.06 -3.11
CA ARG A 35 -13.38 -2.38 -4.36
C ARG A 35 -12.46 -2.50 -5.57
N THR A 36 -11.19 -2.11 -5.43
CA THR A 36 -10.19 -2.18 -6.49
C THR A 36 -8.91 -2.79 -5.92
N ALA A 37 -8.12 -3.46 -6.76
CA ALA A 37 -6.83 -4.01 -6.34
C ALA A 37 -5.97 -2.93 -5.68
N ASN A 38 -5.84 -1.75 -6.32
CA ASN A 38 -5.10 -0.62 -5.77
C ASN A 38 -5.61 -0.14 -4.40
N GLY A 39 -6.93 -0.08 -4.22
CA GLY A 39 -7.52 0.30 -2.95
C GLY A 39 -7.24 -0.73 -1.85
N LEU A 40 -7.41 -2.02 -2.16
CA LEU A 40 -7.12 -3.13 -1.25
C LEU A 40 -5.63 -3.17 -0.88
N THR A 41 -4.71 -3.01 -1.84
CA THR A 41 -3.26 -2.92 -1.59
C THR A 41 -2.95 -1.80 -0.58
N ASN A 42 -3.59 -0.63 -0.71
CA ASN A 42 -3.39 0.46 0.24
C ASN A 42 -3.93 0.14 1.64
N CYS A 43 -5.05 -0.58 1.75
CA CYS A 43 -5.58 -1.03 3.03
C CYS A 43 -4.60 -1.97 3.73
N ILE A 44 -4.03 -2.94 2.99
CA ILE A 44 -3.06 -3.91 3.53
C ILE A 44 -1.78 -3.22 4.00
N MET A 45 -1.22 -2.30 3.21
CA MET A 45 -0.01 -1.57 3.60
C MET A 45 -0.21 -0.72 4.86
N ASP A 46 -1.34 -0.01 4.93
CA ASP A 46 -1.66 0.81 6.11
C ASP A 46 -1.90 -0.07 7.34
N PHE A 47 -2.61 -1.19 7.19
CA PHE A 47 -2.79 -2.16 8.26
C PHE A 47 -1.44 -2.62 8.81
N LEU A 48 -0.54 -3.09 7.95
CA LEU A 48 0.80 -3.52 8.37
C LEU A 48 1.57 -2.38 9.05
N LYS A 49 1.55 -1.18 8.48
CA LYS A 49 2.22 0.00 9.05
C LYS A 49 1.70 0.34 10.45
N TYR A 50 0.39 0.41 10.63
CA TYR A 50 -0.22 0.80 11.90
C TYR A 50 -0.09 -0.28 12.98
N HIS A 51 0.22 -1.52 12.59
CA HIS A 51 0.60 -2.59 13.50
C HIS A 51 2.13 -2.76 13.65
N GLY A 52 2.92 -1.73 13.31
CA GLY A 52 4.36 -1.72 13.56
C GLY A 52 5.19 -2.60 12.61
N HIS A 53 4.64 -2.95 11.45
CA HIS A 53 5.34 -3.72 10.43
C HIS A 53 5.80 -2.85 9.26
N TYR A 54 6.89 -3.26 8.61
CA TYR A 54 7.32 -2.64 7.36
C TYR A 54 6.47 -3.17 6.21
N ALA A 55 6.02 -2.28 5.34
CA ALA A 55 5.37 -2.63 4.08
C ALA A 55 5.68 -1.58 3.01
N ASN A 56 6.01 -2.05 1.81
CA ASN A 56 6.29 -1.21 0.66
C ASN A 56 5.61 -1.76 -0.60
N ARG A 57 5.01 -0.89 -1.40
CA ARG A 57 4.44 -1.28 -2.69
C ARG A 57 5.55 -1.47 -3.71
N ILE A 58 5.50 -2.56 -4.45
CA ILE A 58 6.36 -2.76 -5.63
C ILE A 58 5.60 -2.30 -6.87
N ASN A 59 6.20 -1.39 -7.64
CA ASN A 59 5.68 -1.00 -8.94
C ASN A 59 6.47 -1.70 -10.05
N THR A 60 5.80 -2.50 -10.87
CA THR A 60 6.38 -3.23 -12.00
C THR A 60 6.21 -2.47 -13.33
N THR A 61 5.57 -1.31 -13.32
CA THR A 61 5.26 -0.53 -14.52
C THR A 61 6.52 0.09 -15.11
N GLY A 62 6.60 0.15 -16.44
CA GLY A 62 7.60 0.96 -17.14
C GLY A 62 7.40 2.46 -16.87
N GLN A 63 8.37 3.27 -17.30
CA GLN A 63 8.27 4.72 -17.21
C GLN A 63 7.99 5.31 -18.58
N MET A 64 6.97 6.17 -18.67
CA MET A 64 6.73 6.98 -19.85
C MET A 64 7.69 8.16 -19.84
N ARG A 65 8.49 8.32 -20.89
CA ARG A 65 9.51 9.38 -21.01
C ARG A 65 9.39 10.07 -22.36
N LYS A 66 9.68 11.37 -22.40
CA LYS A 66 9.79 12.11 -23.66
C LYS A 66 11.21 11.96 -24.20
N ILE A 67 11.37 11.26 -25.32
CA ILE A 67 12.66 11.04 -25.99
C ILE A 67 12.54 11.62 -27.40
N ASN A 68 13.39 12.59 -27.73
CA ASN A 68 13.40 13.28 -29.03
C ASN A 68 12.02 13.83 -29.43
N GLY A 69 11.32 14.48 -28.49
CA GLY A 69 10.00 15.04 -28.74
C GLY A 69 8.82 14.06 -28.65
N LYS A 70 9.07 12.74 -28.65
CA LYS A 70 8.05 11.69 -28.65
C LYS A 70 7.89 11.04 -27.27
N MET A 71 6.66 10.73 -26.88
CA MET A 71 6.38 9.94 -25.68
C MET A 71 6.68 8.46 -25.96
N THR A 72 7.63 7.90 -25.22
CA THR A 72 8.14 6.53 -25.38
C THR A 72 8.09 5.82 -24.04
N TRP A 73 7.59 4.58 -24.04
CA TRP A 73 7.62 3.72 -22.85
C TRP A 73 8.99 3.04 -22.73
N THR A 74 9.66 3.31 -21.61
CA THR A 74 10.88 2.59 -21.24
C THR A 74 10.52 1.45 -20.30
N LYS A 75 10.92 0.22 -20.65
CA LYS A 75 10.65 -0.98 -19.83
C LYS A 75 11.30 -0.83 -18.45
N GLY A 76 10.56 -1.16 -17.41
CA GLY A 76 11.09 -1.22 -16.03
C GLY A 76 12.08 -2.38 -15.88
N SER A 77 12.95 -2.29 -14.87
CA SER A 77 13.89 -3.36 -14.50
C SER A 77 13.23 -4.47 -13.69
N THR A 78 12.04 -4.23 -13.13
CA THR A 78 11.33 -5.20 -12.30
C THR A 78 10.91 -6.43 -13.10
N ARG A 79 11.08 -7.62 -12.52
CA ARG A 79 10.68 -8.87 -13.16
C ARG A 79 9.16 -8.98 -13.21
N LYS A 80 8.62 -9.45 -14.34
CA LYS A 80 7.19 -9.77 -14.44
C LYS A 80 6.86 -10.88 -13.42
N GLY A 81 5.75 -10.71 -12.68
CA GLY A 81 5.36 -11.63 -11.61
C GLY A 81 6.01 -11.34 -10.26
N THR A 82 6.68 -10.20 -10.10
CA THR A 82 7.02 -9.70 -8.76
C THR A 82 5.75 -9.30 -8.01
N ALA A 83 5.68 -9.69 -6.73
CA ALA A 83 4.56 -9.40 -5.83
C ALA A 83 4.22 -7.91 -5.72
N ASP A 84 2.99 -7.59 -5.33
CA ASP A 84 2.52 -6.20 -5.16
C ASP A 84 3.12 -5.49 -3.94
N ILE A 85 3.39 -6.22 -2.85
CA ILE A 85 3.90 -5.68 -1.59
C ILE A 85 5.10 -6.49 -1.09
N ASP A 86 6.13 -5.77 -0.66
CA ASP A 86 7.25 -6.28 0.14
C ASP A 86 7.04 -5.88 1.62
N ALA A 87 7.06 -6.85 2.53
CA ALA A 87 6.81 -6.60 3.94
C ALA A 87 7.80 -7.33 4.85
N ILE A 88 7.99 -6.80 6.06
CA ILE A 88 8.65 -7.48 7.16
C ILE A 88 7.67 -7.53 8.32
N ILE A 89 7.18 -8.73 8.64
CA ILE A 89 6.17 -8.99 9.66
C ILE A 89 6.85 -9.78 10.77
N ASN A 90 6.94 -9.20 11.98
CA ASN A 90 7.61 -9.82 13.13
C ASN A 90 9.02 -10.36 12.81
N GLY A 91 9.80 -9.57 12.06
CA GLY A 91 11.16 -9.95 11.63
C GLY A 91 11.21 -10.94 10.46
N THR A 92 10.07 -11.41 9.95
CA THR A 92 10.01 -12.34 8.83
C THR A 92 9.73 -11.60 7.51
N PRO A 93 10.56 -11.77 6.47
CA PRO A 93 10.30 -11.19 5.16
C PRO A 93 9.16 -11.93 4.47
N VAL A 94 8.16 -11.18 4.00
CA VAL A 94 6.97 -11.70 3.32
C VAL A 94 6.72 -10.91 2.04
N LYS A 95 6.49 -11.61 0.93
CA LYS A 95 6.01 -11.03 -0.33
C LYS A 95 4.51 -11.30 -0.46
N ILE A 96 3.72 -10.27 -0.74
CA ILE A 96 2.26 -10.38 -0.80
C ILE A 96 1.79 -9.98 -2.21
N GLU A 97 1.13 -10.92 -2.89
CA GLU A 97 0.40 -10.68 -4.13
C GLU A 97 -1.08 -10.44 -3.80
N VAL A 98 -1.66 -9.36 -4.30
CA VAL A 98 -3.03 -8.96 -4.03
C VAL A 98 -3.93 -9.36 -5.20
N LYS A 99 -4.94 -10.17 -4.90
CA LYS A 99 -5.99 -10.55 -5.85
C LYS A 99 -7.35 -10.14 -5.30
N ILE A 100 -8.26 -9.75 -6.19
CA ILE A 100 -9.61 -9.29 -5.82
C ILE A 100 -10.68 -9.92 -6.71
N GLY A 101 -11.80 -10.30 -6.10
CA GLY A 101 -12.96 -10.81 -6.82
C GLY A 101 -12.65 -12.12 -7.54
N ARG A 102 -12.77 -12.13 -8.87
CA ARG A 102 -12.51 -13.30 -9.72
C ARG A 102 -11.05 -13.45 -10.15
N ASP A 103 -10.18 -12.50 -9.77
CA ASP A 103 -8.76 -12.55 -10.10
C ASP A 103 -8.07 -13.73 -9.40
N ARG A 104 -7.13 -14.37 -10.09
CA ARG A 104 -6.42 -15.57 -9.64
C ARG A 104 -4.92 -15.42 -9.83
N MET A 105 -4.16 -16.12 -9.00
CA MET A 105 -2.72 -16.23 -9.20
C MET A 105 -2.45 -16.91 -10.54
N SER A 106 -1.68 -16.23 -11.40
CA SER A 106 -1.22 -16.74 -12.70
C SER A 106 0.04 -17.58 -12.56
#